data_AF-A0A0F9RHW0-F1
#
_entry.id   AF-A0A0F9RHW0-F1
#
_cell.length_a   1.000
_cell.length_b   1.000
_cell.length_c   1.000
_cell.angle_alpha   90.00
_cell.angle_beta   90.00
_cell.angle_gamma   90.00
#
_symmetry.space_group_name_H-M   'P 1'
#
loop_
_entity.id
_entity.type
_entity.pdbx_description
1 polymer ?
#
loop_
_entity_poly.entity_id
_entity_poly.type
_entity_poly.pdbx_seq_one_letter_code
_entity_poly.pdbx_strand_id
1 'polypeptide(L)'
;MQRVKLCILDFDETLFRSPYPPDSWDEQQQGEWWAQSISLGPPAVPETPGPEWWNQTVVAAARERLADPCWYCCLLTGRAKDEADFVDRIPTLLVGQDLHFDEVHLSPSDRTAVWKIGKTLELAQQLDVKTIEQWDDRADHLAEFRAALEPQYCLIQHHVQEPRTTMAGFRYRGRQYIALTSEQQKIYVAKQERYRRATAEEFITAVQAGKPRWRSVEIDVRPDDYSDDVAELANLRVKDPLDRRQGLGSKAMEWITGLADQHDVTLKLHVEPFGKDAPSKGAIRRFYRQHGFRDRPQGWMVRRPRERLG
;
A
#
# COMPACT_ATOMS: atom_id res chain seq x y z
N MET A 1 28.69 23.21 12.85
CA MET A 1 28.94 21.76 13.05
C MET A 1 28.63 21.07 11.74
N GLN A 2 29.43 20.07 11.34
CA GLN A 2 29.09 19.25 10.18
C GLN A 2 27.92 18.34 10.56
N ARG A 3 26.84 18.35 9.77
CA ARG A 3 25.76 17.37 9.91
C ARG A 3 26.31 16.01 9.52
N VAL A 4 26.12 15.01 10.38
CA VAL A 4 26.73 13.68 10.23
C VAL A 4 25.70 12.58 9.99
N LYS A 5 24.41 12.93 10.00
CA LYS A 5 23.29 12.00 9.81
C LYS A 5 22.24 12.61 8.87
N LEU A 6 21.56 11.76 8.13
CA LEU A 6 20.47 12.13 7.23
C LEU A 6 19.16 11.52 7.74
N CYS A 7 18.12 12.32 7.85
CA CYS A 7 16.77 11.87 8.17
C CYS A 7 15.87 12.11 6.96
N ILE A 8 15.22 11.05 6.47
CA ILE A 8 14.30 11.06 5.34
C ILE A 8 12.90 10.74 5.86
N LEU A 9 11.95 11.63 5.59
CA LEU A 9 10.54 11.42 5.91
C LEU A 9 9.70 11.41 4.64
N ASP A 10 8.82 10.43 4.50
CA ASP A 10 7.70 10.51 3.58
C ASP A 10 6.61 11.46 4.11
N PHE A 11 5.78 11.96 3.21
CA PHE A 11 4.69 12.88 3.53
C PHE A 11 3.37 12.14 3.75
N ASP A 12 2.82 11.55 2.68
CA ASP A 12 1.49 10.95 2.67
C ASP A 12 1.45 9.70 3.57
N GLU A 13 0.44 9.62 4.44
CA GLU A 13 0.21 8.56 5.45
C GLU A 13 1.35 8.33 6.47
N THR A 14 2.50 8.95 6.26
CA THR A 14 3.66 8.93 7.15
C THR A 14 3.64 10.12 8.11
N LEU A 15 3.79 11.34 7.58
CA LEU A 15 3.78 12.59 8.37
C LEU A 15 2.37 13.20 8.40
N PHE A 16 1.70 13.21 7.25
CA PHE A 16 0.41 13.81 7.01
C PHE A 16 -0.61 12.74 6.60
N ARG A 17 -1.78 12.73 7.23
CA ARG A 17 -2.90 11.81 6.96
C ARG A 17 -3.68 12.29 5.74
N SER A 18 -3.06 12.16 4.57
CA SER A 18 -3.64 12.58 3.30
C SER A 18 -4.94 11.85 3.02
N PRO A 19 -5.95 12.53 2.46
CA PRO A 19 -7.23 11.88 2.20
C PRO A 19 -7.08 10.87 1.07
N TYR A 20 -7.83 9.76 1.18
CA TYR A 20 -8.06 8.80 0.11
C TYR A 20 -9.07 9.34 -0.91
N PRO A 21 -9.10 8.79 -2.13
CA PRO A 21 -10.07 9.19 -3.13
C PRO A 21 -11.50 9.03 -2.58
N PRO A 22 -12.41 10.01 -2.80
CA PRO A 22 -13.82 9.82 -2.49
C PRO A 22 -14.43 8.74 -3.37
N ASP A 23 -15.53 8.10 -2.93
CA ASP A 23 -16.25 7.07 -3.72
C ASP A 23 -16.65 7.53 -5.13
N SER A 24 -16.80 8.84 -5.35
CA SER A 24 -17.14 9.44 -6.64
C SER A 24 -15.92 9.70 -7.54
N TRP A 25 -14.71 9.42 -7.07
CA TRP A 25 -13.50 9.58 -7.85
C TRP A 25 -13.38 8.45 -8.87
N ASP A 26 -13.23 8.82 -10.13
CA ASP A 26 -13.01 7.88 -11.24
C ASP A 26 -11.62 8.14 -11.79
N GLU A 27 -10.66 7.28 -11.42
CA GLU A 27 -9.27 7.40 -11.85
C GLU A 27 -9.10 7.31 -13.37
N GLN A 28 -9.99 6.63 -14.09
CA GLN A 28 -9.90 6.53 -15.55
C GLN A 28 -10.23 7.86 -16.22
N GLN A 29 -11.10 8.65 -15.61
CA GLN A 29 -11.54 9.94 -16.16
C GLN A 29 -10.76 11.12 -15.59
N GLN A 30 -10.38 11.05 -14.31
CA GLN A 30 -9.82 12.16 -13.53
C GLN A 30 -8.34 11.97 -13.19
N GLY A 31 -7.76 10.81 -13.50
CA GLY A 31 -6.38 10.47 -13.16
C GLY A 31 -6.22 9.99 -11.73
N GLU A 32 -4.97 9.70 -11.36
CA GLU A 32 -4.61 9.26 -10.01
C GLU A 32 -4.92 10.36 -9.00
N TRP A 33 -5.72 10.04 -7.97
CA TRP A 33 -6.19 11.01 -6.97
C TRP A 33 -5.05 11.77 -6.29
N TRP A 34 -4.00 11.07 -5.87
CA TRP A 34 -2.86 11.70 -5.22
C TRP A 34 -1.96 12.52 -6.15
N ALA A 35 -2.13 12.39 -7.46
CA ALA A 35 -1.51 13.27 -8.42
C ALA A 35 -2.28 14.59 -8.61
N GLN A 36 -3.51 14.71 -8.12
CA GLN A 36 -4.34 15.91 -8.31
C GLN A 36 -4.26 16.87 -7.12
N SER A 37 -4.06 18.17 -7.37
CA SER A 37 -4.03 19.24 -6.36
C SER A 37 -5.21 19.22 -5.39
N ILE A 38 -6.41 18.92 -5.89
CA ILE A 38 -7.65 18.82 -5.08
C ILE A 38 -7.54 17.83 -3.91
N SER A 39 -6.62 16.87 -3.96
CA SER A 39 -6.41 15.90 -2.87
C SER A 39 -5.66 16.46 -1.66
N LEU A 40 -5.01 17.63 -1.76
CA LEU A 40 -4.40 18.35 -0.63
C LEU A 40 -4.96 19.77 -0.43
N GLY A 41 -5.85 20.22 -1.32
CA GLY A 41 -6.54 21.48 -1.22
C GLY A 41 -7.95 21.36 -0.63
N PRO A 42 -8.58 22.49 -0.27
CA PRO A 42 -9.99 22.49 0.02
C PRO A 42 -10.79 21.98 -1.19
N PRO A 43 -11.80 21.14 -0.96
CA PRO A 43 -12.37 20.86 0.36
C PRO A 43 -11.94 19.50 0.92
N ALA A 44 -11.06 18.77 0.23
CA ALA A 44 -10.55 17.48 0.70
C ALA A 44 -9.72 17.66 1.97
N VAL A 45 -8.87 18.71 2.00
CA VAL A 45 -8.10 19.12 3.17
C VAL A 45 -8.44 20.58 3.50
N PRO A 46 -8.82 20.92 4.75
CA PRO A 46 -9.05 22.31 5.14
C PRO A 46 -7.82 23.19 4.87
N GLU A 47 -8.04 24.48 4.64
CA GLU A 47 -6.94 25.44 4.41
C GLU A 47 -5.88 25.36 5.53
N THR A 48 -6.34 25.24 6.78
CA THR A 48 -5.51 25.00 7.96
C THR A 48 -5.96 23.71 8.64
N PRO A 49 -5.35 22.55 8.31
CA PRO A 49 -5.72 21.29 8.93
C PRO A 49 -5.28 21.24 10.40
N GLY A 50 -6.14 20.72 11.27
CA GLY A 50 -5.83 20.54 12.68
C GLY A 50 -4.93 19.33 12.96
N PRO A 51 -4.54 19.08 14.23
CA PRO A 51 -3.66 17.98 14.64
C PRO A 51 -4.09 16.59 14.18
N GLU A 52 -5.39 16.41 13.97
CA GLU A 52 -5.99 15.17 13.49
C GLU A 52 -5.56 14.78 12.07
N TRP A 53 -5.05 15.72 11.27
CA TRP A 53 -4.45 15.44 9.95
C TRP A 53 -2.98 15.02 10.02
N TRP A 54 -2.38 14.97 11.21
CA TRP A 54 -0.94 14.75 11.36
C TRP A 54 -0.66 13.57 12.26
N ASN A 55 0.26 12.71 11.84
CA ASN A 55 0.78 11.65 12.69
C ASN A 55 1.60 12.26 13.82
N GLN A 56 0.99 12.44 15.00
CA GLN A 56 1.61 13.18 16.10
C GLN A 56 2.89 12.51 16.61
N THR A 57 2.98 11.18 16.51
CA THR A 57 4.19 10.43 16.88
C THR A 57 5.33 10.77 15.91
N VAL A 58 5.05 10.75 14.60
CA VAL A 58 6.04 11.08 13.56
C VAL A 58 6.39 12.58 13.59
N VAL A 59 5.42 13.46 13.82
CA VAL A 59 5.66 14.91 14.00
C VAL A 59 6.58 15.17 15.20
N ALA A 60 6.37 14.49 16.33
CA ALA A 60 7.24 14.61 17.49
C ALA A 60 8.67 14.17 17.16
N ALA A 61 8.84 13.01 16.53
CA ALA A 61 10.14 12.52 16.09
C ALA A 61 10.82 13.48 15.08
N ALA A 62 10.06 14.00 14.11
CA ALA A 62 10.55 14.97 13.14
C ALA A 62 11.06 16.24 13.84
N ARG A 63 10.32 16.78 14.81
CA ARG A 63 10.76 17.96 15.59
C ARG A 63 12.05 17.69 16.37
N GLU A 64 12.20 16.51 16.97
CA GLU A 64 13.44 16.14 17.65
C GLU A 64 14.64 16.13 16.69
N ARG A 65 14.47 15.61 15.47
CA ARG A 65 15.54 15.59 14.46
C ARG A 65 15.83 16.98 13.89
N LEU A 66 14.80 17.78 13.62
CA LEU A 66 14.93 19.15 13.14
C LEU A 66 15.62 20.07 14.16
N ALA A 67 15.47 19.81 15.46
CA ALA A 67 16.12 20.56 16.52
C ALA A 67 17.60 20.17 16.76
N ASP A 68 18.03 18.99 16.31
CA ASP A 68 19.39 18.49 16.51
C ASP A 68 20.29 18.85 15.30
N PRO A 69 21.30 19.72 15.48
CA PRO A 69 22.17 20.17 14.39
C PRO A 69 23.05 19.07 13.79
N CYS A 70 23.06 17.86 14.35
CA CYS A 70 23.73 16.70 13.77
C CYS A 70 22.97 16.09 12.59
N TRP A 71 21.68 16.39 12.46
CA TRP A 71 20.81 15.86 11.42
C TRP A 71 20.64 16.85 10.26
N TYR A 72 20.66 16.30 9.06
CA TYR A 72 20.09 16.90 7.86
C TYR A 72 18.73 16.24 7.64
N CYS A 73 17.63 16.99 7.70
CA CYS A 73 16.28 16.45 7.61
C CYS A 73 15.64 16.83 6.28
N CYS A 74 15.21 15.83 5.53
CA CYS A 74 14.62 16.01 4.21
C CYS A 74 13.27 15.28 4.12
N LEU A 75 12.29 15.95 3.52
CA LEU A 75 11.01 15.36 3.17
C LEU A 75 11.03 14.93 1.70
N LEU A 76 10.75 13.66 1.42
CA LEU A 76 10.62 13.14 0.06
C LEU A 76 9.20 12.61 -0.12
N THR A 77 8.42 13.21 -1.02
CA THR A 77 7.03 12.80 -1.26
C THR A 77 6.82 12.26 -2.68
N GLY A 78 5.90 11.30 -2.81
CA GLY A 78 5.41 10.81 -4.11
C GLY A 78 4.57 11.81 -4.90
N ARG A 79 4.19 12.95 -4.29
CA ARG A 79 3.41 14.00 -4.97
C ARG A 79 4.17 14.57 -6.16
N ALA A 80 3.45 14.76 -7.27
CA ALA A 80 4.03 15.18 -8.54
C ALA A 80 4.57 16.62 -8.47
N LYS A 81 5.82 16.82 -8.88
CA LYS A 81 6.45 18.14 -8.92
C LYS A 81 5.82 19.10 -9.93
N ASP A 82 5.29 18.55 -11.02
CA ASP A 82 4.72 19.35 -12.12
C ASP A 82 3.33 19.92 -11.78
N GLU A 83 2.73 19.50 -10.66
CA GLU A 83 1.52 20.11 -10.14
C GLU A 83 1.89 21.32 -9.27
N ALA A 84 1.77 22.51 -9.85
CA ALA A 84 2.18 23.77 -9.22
C ALA A 84 1.62 23.95 -7.81
N ASP A 85 0.38 23.52 -7.58
CA ASP A 85 -0.28 23.65 -6.28
C ASP A 85 0.42 22.84 -5.18
N PHE A 86 1.03 21.68 -5.48
CA PHE A 86 1.73 20.92 -4.44
C PHE A 86 3.04 21.59 -4.01
N VAL A 87 3.70 22.30 -4.93
CA VAL A 87 4.93 23.04 -4.64
C VAL A 87 4.69 24.11 -3.58
N ASP A 88 3.51 24.74 -3.59
CA ASP A 88 3.14 25.77 -2.60
C ASP A 88 2.43 25.16 -1.38
N ARG A 89 1.55 24.17 -1.61
CA ARG A 89 0.67 23.63 -0.57
C ARG A 89 1.43 22.83 0.48
N ILE A 90 2.35 21.96 0.08
CA ILE A 90 3.07 21.09 1.03
C ILE A 90 3.94 21.94 1.98
N PRO A 91 4.77 22.89 1.51
CA PRO A 91 5.48 23.79 2.40
C PRO A 91 4.56 24.59 3.33
N THR A 92 3.42 25.07 2.81
CA THR A 92 2.42 25.78 3.64
C THR A 92 1.90 24.90 4.78
N LEU A 93 1.59 23.63 4.51
CA LEU A 93 1.16 22.68 5.52
C LEU A 93 2.25 22.43 6.57
N LEU A 94 3.49 22.22 6.15
CA LEU A 94 4.63 21.99 7.04
C LEU A 94 4.91 23.19 7.96
N VAL A 95 4.90 24.41 7.42
CA VAL A 95 5.04 25.65 8.20
C VAL A 95 3.92 25.80 9.22
N GLY A 96 2.69 25.42 8.86
CA GLY A 96 1.55 25.39 9.78
C GLY A 96 1.74 24.47 11.00
N GLN A 97 2.68 23.53 10.95
CA GLN A 97 3.08 22.66 12.07
C GLN A 97 4.46 23.01 12.64
N ASP A 98 5.06 24.14 12.26
CA ASP A 98 6.41 24.51 12.65
C ASP A 98 7.46 23.44 12.28
N LEU A 99 7.29 22.82 11.10
CA LEU A 99 8.22 21.83 10.55
C LEU A 99 9.02 22.46 9.41
N HIS A 100 10.28 22.82 9.69
CA HIS A 100 11.16 23.50 8.74
C HIS A 100 12.26 22.56 8.26
N PHE A 101 11.92 21.70 7.30
CA PHE A 101 12.88 20.78 6.68
C PHE A 101 14.00 21.53 5.94
N ASP A 102 15.18 20.92 5.90
CA ASP A 102 16.30 21.45 5.14
C ASP A 102 16.01 21.43 3.64
N GLU A 103 15.36 20.36 3.18
CA GLU A 103 14.90 20.21 1.81
C GLU A 103 13.56 19.47 1.75
N VAL A 104 12.70 19.90 0.83
CA VAL A 104 11.44 19.24 0.49
C VAL A 104 11.46 18.92 -1.00
N HIS A 105 11.36 17.64 -1.34
CA HIS A 105 11.36 17.20 -2.75
C HIS A 105 10.06 16.49 -3.10
N LEU A 106 9.52 16.89 -4.25
CA LEU A 106 8.38 16.26 -4.91
C LEU A 106 8.87 15.35 -6.03
N SER A 107 8.16 14.25 -6.26
CA SER A 107 8.54 13.25 -7.25
C SER A 107 8.40 13.79 -8.68
N PRO A 108 9.41 13.57 -9.55
CA PRO A 108 9.32 13.87 -10.97
C PRO A 108 8.70 12.71 -11.79
N SER A 109 8.37 11.57 -11.17
CA SER A 109 7.89 10.38 -11.87
C SER A 109 6.96 9.49 -11.03
N ASP A 110 6.36 8.51 -11.70
CA ASP A 110 5.51 7.46 -11.12
C ASP A 110 6.31 6.37 -10.37
N ARG A 111 7.64 6.31 -10.55
CA ARG A 111 8.52 5.34 -9.87
C ARG A 111 9.07 5.91 -8.56
N THR A 112 8.17 6.22 -7.63
CA THR A 112 8.47 6.92 -6.38
C THR A 112 9.60 6.29 -5.58
N ALA A 113 9.58 4.98 -5.32
CA ALA A 113 10.62 4.31 -4.53
C ALA A 113 12.03 4.48 -5.13
N VAL A 114 12.18 4.18 -6.43
CA VAL A 114 13.46 4.30 -7.15
C VAL A 114 13.98 5.73 -7.11
N TRP A 115 13.09 6.70 -7.34
CA TRP A 115 13.47 8.11 -7.28
C TRP A 115 13.89 8.53 -5.86
N LYS A 116 13.12 8.19 -4.83
CA LYS A 116 13.46 8.53 -3.44
C LYS A 116 14.80 7.90 -3.04
N ILE A 117 15.05 6.64 -3.40
CA ILE A 117 16.35 5.97 -3.16
C ILE A 117 17.49 6.73 -3.84
N GLY A 118 17.31 7.11 -5.11
CA GLY A 118 18.30 7.89 -5.85
C GLY A 118 18.61 9.24 -5.20
N LYS A 119 17.56 9.97 -4.76
CA LYS A 119 17.71 11.24 -4.05
C LYS A 119 18.38 11.07 -2.68
N THR A 120 18.03 10.03 -1.94
CA THR A 120 18.68 9.72 -0.65
C THR A 120 20.15 9.40 -0.81
N LEU A 121 20.53 8.61 -1.84
CA LEU A 121 21.94 8.34 -2.15
C LEU A 121 22.70 9.61 -2.53
N GLU A 122 22.11 10.46 -3.38
CA GLU A 122 22.69 11.74 -3.77
C GLU A 122 22.98 12.61 -2.54
N LEU A 123 21.98 12.82 -1.68
CA LEU A 123 22.12 13.61 -0.45
C LEU A 123 23.17 13.00 0.49
N ALA A 124 23.12 11.68 0.70
CA ALA A 124 24.04 11.00 1.60
C ALA A 124 25.50 11.12 1.15
N GLN A 125 25.75 11.08 -0.17
CA GLN A 125 27.07 11.29 -0.76
C GLN A 125 27.52 12.76 -0.67
N GLN A 126 26.65 13.69 -1.03
CA GLN A 126 26.94 15.14 -0.99
C GLN A 126 27.28 15.61 0.43
N LEU A 127 26.61 15.05 1.44
CA LEU A 127 26.78 15.39 2.85
C LEU A 127 27.86 14.54 3.55
N ASP A 128 28.37 13.50 2.89
CA ASP A 128 29.28 12.48 3.45
C ASP A 128 28.79 11.90 4.80
N VAL A 129 27.49 11.57 4.89
CA VAL A 129 26.92 10.95 6.09
C VAL A 129 27.16 9.44 6.13
N LYS A 130 27.12 8.86 7.33
CA LYS A 130 27.22 7.40 7.53
C LYS A 130 25.94 6.76 8.07
N THR A 131 25.03 7.57 8.59
CA THR A 131 23.75 7.11 9.16
C THR A 131 22.60 7.74 8.39
N ILE A 132 21.64 6.91 8.02
CA ILE A 132 20.39 7.31 7.38
C ILE A 132 19.24 6.79 8.26
N GLU A 133 18.36 7.68 8.68
CA GLU A 133 17.09 7.35 9.32
C GLU A 133 15.96 7.60 8.33
N GLN A 134 15.06 6.63 8.17
CA GLN A 134 13.98 6.69 7.18
C GLN A 134 12.64 6.35 7.81
N TRP A 135 11.64 7.18 7.51
CA TRP A 135 10.25 7.00 7.89
C TRP A 135 9.38 6.91 6.63
N ASP A 136 8.63 5.83 6.48
CA ASP A 136 7.73 5.59 5.35
C ASP A 136 6.59 4.64 5.82
N ASP A 137 5.38 4.81 5.31
CA ASP A 137 4.21 3.98 5.62
C ASP A 137 4.17 2.71 4.76
N ARG A 138 4.97 2.65 3.69
CA ARG A 138 4.95 1.57 2.73
C ARG A 138 6.04 0.54 2.99
N ALA A 139 5.63 -0.65 3.42
CA ALA A 139 6.55 -1.77 3.68
C ALA A 139 7.39 -2.15 2.43
N ASP A 140 6.79 -2.13 1.24
CA ASP A 140 7.46 -2.41 -0.03
C ASP A 140 8.56 -1.38 -0.32
N HIS A 141 8.29 -0.09 -0.11
CA HIS A 141 9.30 0.95 -0.20
C HIS A 141 10.46 0.69 0.77
N LEU A 142 10.16 0.44 2.05
CA LEU A 142 11.20 0.20 3.05
C LEU A 142 12.08 -1.00 2.69
N ALA A 143 11.50 -2.07 2.14
CA ALA A 143 12.26 -3.21 1.64
C ALA A 143 13.22 -2.83 0.50
N GLU A 144 12.76 -2.04 -0.49
CA GLU A 144 13.61 -1.55 -1.58
C GLU A 144 14.75 -0.66 -1.08
N PHE A 145 14.45 0.26 -0.16
CA PHE A 145 15.44 1.14 0.45
C PHE A 145 16.50 0.35 1.22
N ARG A 146 16.08 -0.66 1.99
CA ARG A 146 16.99 -1.52 2.72
C ARG A 146 17.97 -2.21 1.78
N ALA A 147 17.45 -2.83 0.73
CA ALA A 147 18.26 -3.52 -0.27
C ALA A 147 19.30 -2.58 -0.92
N ALA A 148 18.95 -1.31 -1.13
CA ALA A 148 19.82 -0.33 -1.78
C ALA A 148 20.84 0.35 -0.84
N LEU A 149 20.44 0.70 0.38
CA LEU A 149 21.21 1.57 1.28
C LEU A 149 21.99 0.81 2.35
N GLU A 150 21.45 -0.28 2.89
CA GLU A 150 22.06 -1.03 4.00
C GLU A 150 23.49 -1.55 3.70
N PRO A 151 23.87 -1.90 2.45
CA PRO A 151 25.25 -2.29 2.15
C PRO A 151 26.30 -1.18 2.35
N GLN A 152 25.89 0.10 2.35
CA GLN A 152 26.80 1.25 2.37
C GLN A 152 26.62 2.16 3.58
N TYR A 153 25.45 2.12 4.22
CA TYR A 153 25.07 3.04 5.29
C TYR A 153 24.50 2.30 6.49
N CYS A 154 24.67 2.88 7.68
CA CYS A 154 23.92 2.46 8.86
C CYS A 154 22.47 2.97 8.70
N LEU A 155 21.58 2.08 8.24
CA LEU A 155 20.19 2.39 7.96
C LEU A 155 19.29 2.07 9.16
N ILE A 156 18.52 3.06 9.61
CA ILE A 156 17.47 2.93 10.62
C ILE A 156 16.13 3.17 9.93
N GLN A 157 15.23 2.19 9.94
CA GLN A 157 13.93 2.32 9.28
C GLN A 157 12.78 2.25 10.28
N HIS A 158 11.81 3.11 10.05
CA HIS A 158 10.58 3.19 10.80
C HIS A 158 9.40 2.97 9.85
N HIS A 159 8.78 1.79 9.95
CA HIS A 159 7.54 1.52 9.26
C HIS A 159 6.39 2.17 10.02
N VAL A 160 5.80 3.20 9.41
CA VAL A 160 4.72 3.94 10.03
C VAL A 160 3.41 3.20 9.79
N GLN A 161 3.10 2.30 10.70
CA GLN A 161 1.79 1.67 10.78
C GLN A 161 0.94 2.41 11.82
N GLU A 162 0.28 3.50 11.42
CA GLU A 162 -0.84 3.95 12.23
C GLU A 162 -2.02 2.99 12.03
N PRO A 163 -2.73 2.60 13.11
CA PRO A 163 -4.06 2.04 12.92
C PRO A 163 -4.82 3.09 12.12
N ARG A 164 -5.32 2.72 10.92
CA ARG A 164 -6.09 3.57 10.01
C ARG A 164 -7.29 4.18 10.75
N THR A 165 -7.03 5.22 11.52
CA THR A 165 -8.04 5.93 12.30
C THR A 165 -8.46 7.04 11.38
N THR A 166 -9.34 6.70 10.44
CA THR A 166 -9.69 7.59 9.34
C THR A 166 -10.31 8.86 9.87
N MET A 167 -9.65 9.96 9.57
CA MET A 167 -10.10 11.30 9.81
C MET A 167 -11.04 11.71 8.67
N ALA A 168 -12.28 11.22 8.70
CA ALA A 168 -13.27 11.51 7.67
C ALA A 168 -14.49 12.19 8.27
N GLY A 169 -14.70 13.41 7.81
CA GLY A 169 -15.77 14.27 8.27
C GLY A 169 -16.48 15.01 7.16
N PHE A 170 -16.37 14.62 5.88
CA PHE A 170 -17.03 15.38 4.80
C PHE A 170 -17.72 14.53 3.73
N ARG A 171 -18.90 14.97 3.25
CA ARG A 171 -19.60 14.42 2.06
C ARG A 171 -19.65 15.47 0.95
N TYR A 172 -19.37 15.05 -0.28
CA TYR A 172 -19.53 15.89 -1.47
C TYR A 172 -21.01 16.00 -1.88
N ARG A 173 -21.54 17.23 -1.96
CA ARG A 173 -22.88 17.50 -2.51
C ARG A 173 -22.90 18.83 -3.27
N GLY A 174 -22.73 18.77 -4.59
CA GLY A 174 -22.96 19.92 -5.49
C GLY A 174 -22.03 21.11 -5.25
N ARG A 175 -20.71 20.92 -5.46
CA ARG A 175 -19.63 21.93 -5.29
C ARG A 175 -19.32 22.37 -3.86
N GLN A 176 -19.95 21.77 -2.85
CA GLN A 176 -19.60 21.99 -1.44
C GLN A 176 -19.39 20.66 -0.73
N TYR A 177 -18.41 20.64 0.17
CA TYR A 177 -18.20 19.54 1.11
C TYR A 177 -18.87 19.92 2.41
N ILE A 178 -19.83 19.10 2.83
CA ILE A 178 -20.60 19.31 4.05
C ILE A 178 -20.01 18.40 5.12
N ALA A 179 -19.80 18.93 6.31
CA ALA A 179 -19.38 18.14 7.45
C ALA A 179 -20.34 16.95 7.65
N LEU A 180 -19.82 15.72 7.74
CA LEU A 180 -20.59 14.53 8.05
C LEU A 180 -21.16 14.70 9.45
N THR A 181 -22.44 14.37 9.61
CA THR A 181 -23.02 14.26 10.96
C THR A 181 -22.31 13.15 11.73
N SER A 182 -22.36 13.17 13.07
CA SER A 182 -21.77 12.11 13.91
C SER A 182 -22.30 10.71 13.56
N GLU A 183 -23.51 10.60 13.03
CA GLU A 183 -24.10 9.35 12.55
C GLU A 183 -23.53 8.93 11.18
N GLN A 184 -23.31 9.87 10.27
CA GLN A 184 -22.64 9.60 9.00
C GLN A 184 -21.16 9.28 9.16
N GLN A 185 -20.49 9.91 10.13
CA GLN A 185 -19.15 9.52 10.59
C GLN A 185 -19.14 8.08 11.09
N LYS A 186 -20.11 7.66 11.90
CA LYS A 186 -20.24 6.25 12.33
C LYS A 186 -20.47 5.29 11.16
N ILE A 187 -21.31 5.65 10.19
CA ILE A 187 -21.53 4.83 8.98
C ILE A 187 -20.26 4.79 8.12
N TYR A 188 -19.54 5.89 7.99
CA TYR A 188 -18.28 5.96 7.24
C TYR A 188 -17.19 5.15 7.93
N VAL A 189 -17.01 5.30 9.25
CA VAL A 189 -16.08 4.49 10.06
C VAL A 189 -16.46 3.01 9.99
N ALA A 190 -17.74 2.66 10.11
CA ALA A 190 -18.19 1.27 9.94
C ALA A 190 -17.96 0.74 8.51
N LYS A 191 -18.05 1.60 7.48
CA LYS A 191 -17.67 1.26 6.10
C LYS A 191 -16.16 1.15 5.94
N GLN A 192 -15.36 1.98 6.60
CA GLN A 192 -13.89 1.94 6.56
C GLN A 192 -13.32 0.77 7.36
N GLU A 193 -13.95 0.38 8.47
CA GLU A 193 -13.69 -0.88 9.15
C GLU A 193 -14.10 -2.07 8.28
N ARG A 194 -15.14 -1.92 7.45
CA ARG A 194 -15.50 -2.88 6.38
C ARG A 194 -14.51 -2.87 5.20
N TYR A 195 -13.79 -1.76 4.99
CA TYR A 195 -12.66 -1.58 4.05
C TYR A 195 -11.30 -1.79 4.71
N ARG A 196 -11.26 -2.16 5.99
CA ARG A 196 -10.08 -2.77 6.60
C ARG A 196 -10.00 -4.11 5.89
N ARG A 197 -9.31 -4.12 4.74
CA ARG A 197 -9.10 -5.32 3.94
C ARG A 197 -8.65 -6.37 4.91
N ALA A 198 -9.35 -7.50 4.93
CA ALA A 198 -8.85 -8.61 5.71
C ALA A 198 -7.44 -8.88 5.19
N THR A 199 -6.47 -8.94 6.09
CA THR A 199 -5.09 -9.15 5.65
C THR A 199 -5.01 -10.50 4.96
N ALA A 200 -4.01 -10.68 4.10
CA ALA A 200 -3.67 -11.98 3.56
C ALA A 200 -3.56 -13.03 4.68
N GLU A 201 -3.10 -12.63 5.88
CA GLU A 201 -3.04 -13.48 7.07
C GLU A 201 -4.42 -13.92 7.58
N GLU A 202 -5.42 -13.03 7.63
CA GLU A 202 -6.78 -13.39 8.01
C GLU A 202 -7.41 -14.35 7.00
N PHE A 203 -7.20 -14.09 5.71
CA PHE A 203 -7.62 -15.00 4.64
C PHE A 203 -6.93 -16.36 4.76
N ILE A 204 -5.62 -16.40 5.00
CA ILE A 204 -4.86 -17.65 5.14
C ILE A 204 -5.33 -18.42 6.37
N THR A 205 -5.55 -17.73 7.48
CA THR A 205 -6.13 -18.31 8.70
C THR A 205 -7.49 -18.93 8.39
N ALA A 206 -8.34 -18.24 7.63
CA ALA A 206 -9.62 -18.75 7.19
C ALA A 206 -9.49 -19.96 6.23
N VAL A 207 -8.50 -19.97 5.34
CA VAL A 207 -8.21 -21.14 4.49
C VAL A 207 -7.78 -22.34 5.34
N GLN A 208 -6.94 -22.13 6.34
CA GLN A 208 -6.45 -23.19 7.22
C GLN A 208 -7.56 -23.75 8.12
N ALA A 209 -8.39 -22.88 8.70
CA ALA A 209 -9.50 -23.26 9.57
C ALA A 209 -10.69 -23.84 8.80
N GLY A 210 -10.98 -23.30 7.62
CA GLY A 210 -12.13 -23.65 6.79
C GLY A 210 -11.85 -24.77 5.79
N LYS A 211 -10.60 -25.29 5.73
CA LYS A 211 -10.19 -26.31 4.77
C LYS A 211 -11.20 -27.45 4.78
N PRO A 212 -12.01 -27.60 3.72
CA PRO A 212 -12.97 -28.68 3.68
C PRO A 212 -12.21 -30.00 3.86
N ARG A 213 -12.86 -31.03 4.43
CA ARG A 213 -12.26 -32.37 4.57
C ARG A 213 -12.12 -33.07 3.21
N TRP A 214 -11.57 -32.39 2.22
CA TRP A 214 -11.14 -32.94 0.95
C TRP A 214 -9.85 -33.70 1.20
N ARG A 215 -10.00 -34.97 1.60
CA ARG A 215 -8.85 -35.86 1.88
C ARG A 215 -7.85 -35.90 0.72
N SER A 216 -8.34 -35.70 -0.51
CA SER A 216 -7.55 -35.74 -1.73
C SER A 216 -7.18 -34.37 -2.30
N VAL A 217 -7.50 -33.23 -1.68
CA VAL A 217 -7.11 -31.90 -2.20
C VAL A 217 -6.13 -31.21 -1.26
N GLU A 218 -5.02 -30.74 -1.83
CA GLU A 218 -4.05 -29.90 -1.16
C GLU A 218 -4.13 -28.49 -1.70
N ILE A 219 -4.20 -27.54 -0.77
CA ILE A 219 -4.22 -26.11 -1.01
C ILE A 219 -3.15 -25.54 -0.08
N ASP A 220 -2.20 -24.80 -0.65
CA ASP A 220 -1.17 -24.05 0.06
C ASP A 220 -1.28 -22.59 -0.37
N VAL A 221 -1.47 -21.71 0.61
CA VAL A 221 -1.56 -20.27 0.43
C VAL A 221 -0.65 -19.58 1.44
N ARG A 222 0.01 -18.52 0.99
CA ARG A 222 1.01 -17.78 1.75
C ARG A 222 0.78 -16.28 1.57
N PRO A 223 1.18 -15.44 2.53
CA PRO A 223 1.18 -14.00 2.33
C PRO A 223 2.11 -13.66 1.18
N ASP A 224 1.81 -12.61 0.43
CA ASP A 224 2.80 -12.02 -0.45
C ASP A 224 3.85 -11.27 0.38
N ASP A 225 5.12 -11.34 -0.03
CA ASP A 225 6.22 -10.66 0.64
C ASP A 225 6.14 -9.12 0.52
N TYR A 226 5.30 -8.62 -0.41
CA TYR A 226 5.25 -7.21 -0.79
C TYR A 226 3.88 -6.55 -0.61
N SER A 227 2.82 -7.29 -0.27
CA SER A 227 1.46 -6.73 -0.21
C SER A 227 0.57 -7.45 0.80
N ASP A 228 0.04 -6.71 1.75
CA ASP A 228 -0.78 -7.25 2.85
C ASP A 228 -2.17 -7.71 2.40
N ASP A 229 -2.58 -7.41 1.17
CA ASP A 229 -3.86 -7.79 0.56
C ASP A 229 -3.71 -8.79 -0.60
N VAL A 230 -2.50 -9.32 -0.80
CA VAL A 230 -2.22 -10.34 -1.81
C VAL A 230 -1.83 -11.64 -1.11
N ALA A 231 -2.45 -12.74 -1.54
CA ALA A 231 -2.03 -14.08 -1.16
C ALA A 231 -1.52 -14.86 -2.38
N GLU A 232 -0.40 -15.53 -2.21
CA GLU A 232 0.11 -16.46 -3.22
C GLU A 232 -0.52 -17.84 -3.02
N LEU A 233 -1.21 -18.33 -4.06
CA LEU A 233 -1.64 -19.73 -4.17
C LEU A 233 -0.46 -20.57 -4.67
N ALA A 234 0.41 -20.96 -3.74
CA ALA A 234 1.64 -21.69 -4.02
C ALA A 234 1.39 -23.13 -4.51
N ASN A 235 0.31 -23.77 -4.06
CA ASN A 235 -0.04 -25.11 -4.50
C ASN A 235 -1.56 -25.35 -4.50
N LEU A 236 -2.04 -25.99 -5.56
CA LEU A 236 -3.38 -26.54 -5.66
C LEU A 236 -3.32 -27.87 -6.41
N ARG A 237 -3.52 -28.99 -5.71
CA ARG A 237 -3.47 -30.31 -6.35
C ARG A 237 -4.44 -31.31 -5.77
N VAL A 238 -4.94 -32.19 -6.65
CA VAL A 238 -5.63 -33.41 -6.26
C VAL A 238 -4.60 -34.53 -6.09
N LYS A 239 -4.37 -34.95 -4.84
CA LYS A 239 -3.39 -35.97 -4.44
C LYS A 239 -3.74 -37.36 -4.97
N ASP A 240 -5.00 -37.76 -4.88
CA ASP A 240 -5.46 -39.09 -5.29
C ASP A 240 -5.73 -39.12 -6.81
N PRO A 241 -5.02 -39.96 -7.58
CA PRO A 241 -5.28 -40.13 -9.01
C PRO A 241 -6.71 -40.58 -9.34
N LEU A 242 -7.36 -41.35 -8.46
CA LEU A 242 -8.74 -41.82 -8.65
C LEU A 242 -9.77 -40.68 -8.56
N ASP A 243 -9.40 -39.60 -7.88
CA ASP A 243 -10.21 -38.40 -7.74
C ASP A 243 -9.93 -37.36 -8.82
N ARG A 244 -8.90 -37.58 -9.65
CA ARG A 244 -8.67 -36.74 -10.82
C ARG A 244 -9.89 -36.87 -11.75
N ARG A 245 -10.32 -35.75 -12.33
CA ARG A 245 -11.49 -35.62 -13.21
C ARG A 245 -12.86 -35.69 -12.53
N GLN A 246 -12.94 -35.76 -11.19
CA GLN A 246 -14.20 -35.62 -10.46
C GLN A 246 -14.61 -34.16 -10.18
N GLY A 247 -13.95 -33.18 -10.82
CA GLY A 247 -14.21 -31.76 -10.62
C GLY A 247 -13.74 -31.20 -9.27
N LEU A 248 -13.01 -31.97 -8.45
CA LEU A 248 -12.53 -31.51 -7.15
C LEU A 248 -11.62 -30.29 -7.24
N GLY A 249 -10.80 -30.18 -8.29
CA GLY A 249 -9.98 -28.99 -8.54
C GLY A 249 -10.82 -27.74 -8.76
N SER A 250 -11.89 -27.82 -9.55
CA SER A 250 -12.81 -26.70 -9.78
C SER A 250 -13.56 -26.30 -8.51
N LYS A 251 -14.06 -27.27 -7.74
CA LYS A 251 -14.71 -27.02 -6.44
C LYS A 251 -13.74 -26.35 -5.46
N ALA A 252 -12.48 -26.78 -5.44
CA ALA A 252 -11.45 -26.17 -4.62
C ALA A 252 -11.14 -24.74 -5.02
N MET A 253 -11.08 -24.48 -6.32
CA MET A 253 -10.88 -23.14 -6.84
C MET A 253 -12.08 -22.23 -6.56
N GLU A 254 -13.31 -22.71 -6.74
CA GLU A 254 -14.53 -21.96 -6.39
C GLU A 254 -14.57 -21.57 -4.91
N TRP A 255 -14.23 -22.51 -4.03
CA TRP A 255 -14.19 -22.25 -2.60
C TRP A 255 -13.13 -21.22 -2.22
N ILE A 256 -11.87 -21.40 -2.65
CA ILE A 256 -10.79 -20.47 -2.29
C ILE A 256 -11.01 -19.08 -2.89
N THR A 257 -11.53 -19.01 -4.12
CA THR A 257 -11.84 -17.72 -4.76
C THR A 257 -13.03 -17.03 -4.12
N GLY A 258 -14.05 -17.79 -3.69
CA GLY A 258 -15.16 -17.25 -2.91
C GLY A 258 -14.71 -16.73 -1.54
N LEU A 259 -13.78 -17.43 -0.88
CA LEU A 259 -13.18 -16.95 0.37
C LEU A 259 -12.32 -15.70 0.13
N ALA A 260 -11.53 -15.66 -0.94
CA ALA A 260 -10.77 -14.46 -1.31
C ALA A 260 -11.71 -13.26 -1.57
N ASP A 261 -12.85 -13.47 -2.22
CA ASP A 261 -13.89 -12.43 -2.42
C ASP A 261 -14.53 -11.99 -1.07
N GLN A 262 -14.67 -12.91 -0.11
CA GLN A 262 -15.16 -12.59 1.24
C GLN A 262 -14.16 -11.78 2.06
N HIS A 263 -12.86 -11.93 1.80
CA HIS A 263 -11.79 -11.25 2.51
C HIS A 263 -11.22 -10.03 1.74
N ASP A 264 -11.72 -9.74 0.53
CA ASP A 264 -11.18 -8.72 -0.37
C ASP A 264 -9.67 -8.92 -0.68
N VAL A 265 -9.26 -10.19 -0.83
CA VAL A 265 -7.86 -10.56 -1.09
C VAL A 265 -7.64 -10.85 -2.56
N THR A 266 -6.57 -10.30 -3.11
CA THR A 266 -6.08 -10.65 -4.45
C THR A 266 -5.29 -11.94 -4.40
N LEU A 267 -5.63 -12.89 -5.28
CA LEU A 267 -4.86 -14.12 -5.42
C LEU A 267 -3.85 -13.98 -6.56
N LYS A 268 -2.61 -14.38 -6.32
CA LYS A 268 -1.61 -14.58 -7.37
C LYS A 268 -1.07 -16.00 -7.36
N LEU A 269 -0.59 -16.46 -8.51
CA LEU A 269 0.08 -17.76 -8.64
C LEU A 269 1.02 -17.77 -9.83
N HIS A 270 2.05 -18.59 -9.77
CA HIS A 270 2.92 -18.88 -10.89
C HIS A 270 2.52 -20.20 -11.54
N VAL A 271 2.34 -20.21 -12.87
CA VAL A 271 1.88 -21.42 -13.56
C VAL A 271 3.06 -22.24 -14.06
N GLU A 272 3.38 -23.31 -13.34
CA GLU A 272 4.31 -24.35 -13.80
C GLU A 272 3.70 -25.75 -13.72
N PRO A 273 3.76 -26.55 -14.80
CA PRO A 273 3.48 -27.98 -14.73
C PRO A 273 4.45 -28.66 -13.76
N PHE A 274 3.92 -29.47 -12.85
CA PHE A 274 4.73 -30.22 -11.89
C PHE A 274 4.44 -31.73 -11.95
N GLY A 275 5.48 -32.52 -12.23
CA GLY A 275 5.42 -33.98 -12.30
C GLY A 275 5.18 -34.54 -13.71
N LYS A 276 5.40 -35.85 -13.86
CA LYS A 276 5.39 -36.57 -15.16
C LYS A 276 4.01 -36.57 -15.85
N ASP A 277 2.94 -36.54 -15.06
CA ASP A 277 1.54 -36.56 -15.55
C ASP A 277 0.86 -35.19 -15.44
N ALA A 278 1.64 -34.12 -15.32
CA ALA A 278 1.10 -32.78 -15.21
C ALA A 278 0.36 -32.38 -16.50
N PRO A 279 -0.80 -31.69 -16.39
CA PRO A 279 -1.39 -31.05 -17.55
C PRO A 279 -0.40 -30.07 -18.18
N SER A 280 -0.50 -29.86 -19.49
CA SER A 280 0.33 -28.86 -20.17
C SER A 280 0.12 -27.47 -19.56
N LYS A 281 1.14 -26.61 -19.60
CA LYS A 281 1.07 -25.22 -19.11
C LYS A 281 -0.15 -24.47 -19.66
N GLY A 282 -0.49 -24.70 -20.94
CA GLY A 282 -1.68 -24.13 -21.57
C GLY A 282 -3.01 -24.63 -21.00
N ALA A 283 -3.10 -25.92 -20.63
CA ALA A 283 -4.28 -26.48 -19.97
C ALA A 283 -4.45 -25.90 -18.55
N ILE A 284 -3.35 -25.77 -17.79
CA ILE A 284 -3.37 -25.17 -16.44
C ILE A 284 -3.81 -23.70 -16.50
N ARG A 285 -3.25 -22.90 -17.41
CA ARG A 285 -3.68 -21.50 -17.61
C ARG A 285 -5.16 -21.39 -17.95
N ARG A 286 -5.66 -22.26 -18.84
CA ARG A 286 -7.08 -22.28 -19.20
C ARG A 286 -7.97 -22.57 -17.99
N PHE A 287 -7.58 -23.53 -17.16
CA PHE A 287 -8.27 -23.83 -15.91
C PHE A 287 -8.34 -22.59 -14.99
N TYR A 288 -7.22 -21.92 -14.70
CA TYR A 288 -7.25 -20.72 -13.85
C TYR A 288 -8.04 -19.54 -14.45
N ARG A 289 -8.01 -19.35 -15.78
CA ARG A 289 -8.83 -18.32 -16.45
C ARG A 289 -10.32 -18.53 -16.27
N GLN A 290 -10.79 -19.78 -16.25
CA GLN A 290 -12.21 -20.10 -15.97
C GLN A 290 -12.66 -19.62 -14.58
N HIS A 291 -11.71 -19.45 -13.65
CA HIS A 291 -11.96 -18.96 -12.30
C HIS A 291 -11.57 -17.49 -12.11
N GLY A 292 -11.36 -16.74 -13.20
CA GLY A 292 -11.19 -15.28 -13.18
C GLY A 292 -9.74 -14.80 -13.10
N PHE A 293 -8.75 -15.69 -13.15
CA PHE A 293 -7.35 -15.28 -13.22
C PHE A 293 -6.99 -14.71 -14.60
N ARG A 294 -6.12 -13.70 -14.62
CA ARG A 294 -5.59 -13.06 -15.82
C ARG A 294 -4.07 -13.20 -15.86
N ASP A 295 -3.52 -13.37 -17.06
CA ASP A 295 -2.07 -13.44 -17.25
C ASP A 295 -1.38 -12.11 -16.93
N ARG A 296 -0.20 -12.22 -16.34
CA ARG A 296 0.73 -11.13 -16.05
C ARG A 296 2.12 -11.47 -16.60
N PRO A 297 3.06 -10.49 -16.65
CA PRO A 297 4.44 -10.75 -17.03
C PRO A 297 5.07 -11.89 -16.21
N GLN A 298 6.14 -12.48 -16.75
CA GLN A 298 6.97 -13.47 -16.06
C GLN A 298 6.24 -14.76 -15.62
N GLY A 299 5.12 -15.11 -16.24
CA GLY A 299 4.42 -16.38 -15.97
C GLY A 299 3.43 -16.35 -14.80
N TRP A 300 3.27 -15.19 -14.17
CA TRP A 300 2.27 -14.98 -13.12
C TRP A 300 0.85 -14.92 -13.69
N MET A 301 -0.10 -15.34 -12.86
CA MET A 301 -1.52 -15.12 -13.05
C MET A 301 -2.11 -14.49 -11.80
N VAL A 302 -3.00 -13.51 -11.97
CA VAL A 302 -3.58 -12.75 -10.87
C VAL A 302 -5.11 -12.72 -11.00
N ARG A 303 -5.81 -12.90 -9.89
CA ARG A 303 -7.25 -12.75 -9.76
C ARG A 303 -7.54 -11.73 -8.65
N ARG A 304 -8.13 -10.60 -9.02
CA ARG A 304 -8.67 -9.63 -8.06
C ARG A 304 -10.00 -10.15 -7.46
N PRO A 305 -10.34 -9.77 -6.21
CA PRO A 305 -11.63 -10.10 -5.64
C PRO A 305 -12.76 -9.51 -6.49
N ARG A 306 -13.92 -10.19 -6.52
CA ARG A 306 -15.11 -9.66 -7.20
C ARG A 306 -15.70 -8.52 -6.38
N GLU A 307 -16.06 -7.42 -7.05
CA GLU A 307 -16.84 -6.35 -6.44
C GLU A 307 -18.13 -6.94 -5.86
N ARG A 308 -18.36 -6.71 -4.56
CA ARG A 308 -19.64 -7.02 -3.96
C ARG A 308 -20.66 -6.06 -4.57
N LEU A 309 -21.58 -6.60 -5.36
CA LEU A 309 -22.79 -5.87 -5.70
C LEU A 309 -23.52 -5.60 -4.38
N GLY A 310 -23.41 -4.35 -3.92
CA GLY A 310 -23.96 -3.86 -2.65
C GLY A 310 -25.47 -3.77 -2.65
#